data_AF-C3KQH5-F1
#
_entry.id   AF-C3KQH5-F1
#
_cell.length_a   1.000
_cell.length_b   1.000
_cell.length_c   1.000
_cell.angle_alpha   90.00
_cell.angle_beta   90.00
_cell.angle_gamma   90.00
#
_symmetry.space_group_name_H-M   'P 1'
#
loop_
_entity.id
_entity.type
_entity.pdbx_description
1 polymer ?
#
loop_
_entity_poly.entity_id
_entity_poly.type
_entity_poly.pdbx_seq_one_letter_code
_entity_poly.pdbx_strand_id
1 'polypeptide(L)'
;MISPVVAAALCMKPRSMVTINQASKVDALKQGSHKFALMRSLAMRFRGILRSGESSKLDIWIDDTISSGLAPMVRFARVLHRDIGAVRNAIELPWSNGQAEGQINRLKTIKRAMYGRAGPELLRARMLPLDQNRHHTK
;
A
#
# COMPACT_ATOMS: atom_id res chain seq x y z
N MET A 1 -4.80 19.14 20.84
CA MET A 1 -3.71 19.01 19.84
C MET A 1 -3.92 17.75 19.03
N ILE A 2 -3.88 17.80 17.68
CA ILE A 2 -4.02 16.60 16.84
C ILE A 2 -2.63 16.00 16.64
N SER A 3 -2.45 14.72 17.01
CA SER A 3 -1.17 14.02 16.81
C SER A 3 -0.83 13.89 15.31
N PRO A 4 0.46 14.00 14.92
CA PRO A 4 0.90 13.79 13.53
C PRO A 4 0.44 12.45 12.92
N VAL A 5 0.43 11.37 13.72
CA VAL A 5 -0.03 10.04 13.27
C VAL A 5 -1.53 10.07 12.94
N VAL A 6 -2.32 10.74 13.79
CA VAL A 6 -3.75 10.90 13.57
C VAL A 6 -4.02 11.76 12.34
N ALA A 7 -3.28 12.86 12.17
CA ALA A 7 -3.39 13.72 10.99
C ALA A 7 -3.05 12.95 9.69
N ALA A 8 -1.98 12.15 9.69
CA ALA A 8 -1.61 11.32 8.54
C ALA A 8 -2.68 10.27 8.20
N ALA A 9 -3.19 9.55 9.21
CA ALA A 9 -4.26 8.57 9.01
C ALA A 9 -5.53 9.23 8.46
N LEU A 10 -5.92 10.39 9.01
CA LEU A 10 -7.07 11.15 8.54
C LEU A 10 -6.86 11.71 7.14
N CYS A 11 -5.64 12.02 6.72
CA CYS A 11 -5.33 12.48 5.36
C CYS A 11 -5.74 11.45 4.30
N MET A 12 -5.56 10.15 4.57
CA MET A 12 -5.87 9.06 3.62
C MET A 12 -7.26 8.44 3.81
N LYS A 13 -8.00 8.79 4.87
CA LYS A 13 -9.32 8.20 5.15
C LYS A 13 -10.43 8.88 4.33
N PRO A 14 -11.20 8.14 3.50
CA PRO A 14 -12.32 8.71 2.74
C PRO A 14 -13.46 9.13 3.66
N ARG A 15 -14.27 10.11 3.24
CA ARG A 15 -15.37 10.65 4.07
C ARG A 15 -16.35 9.57 4.57
N SER A 16 -16.64 8.55 3.77
CA SER A 16 -17.51 7.44 4.16
C SER A 16 -16.99 6.59 5.33
N MET A 17 -15.70 6.69 5.67
CA MET A 17 -15.07 5.94 6.76
C MET A 17 -14.68 6.83 7.94
N VAL A 18 -14.98 8.12 7.88
CA VAL A 18 -14.59 9.12 8.90
C VAL A 18 -15.77 9.32 9.86
N THR A 19 -15.53 9.19 11.16
CA THR A 19 -16.57 9.50 12.17
C THR A 19 -16.80 11.00 12.29
N ILE A 20 -17.92 11.44 12.87
CA ILE A 20 -18.24 12.87 13.06
C ILE A 20 -17.06 13.61 13.72
N ASN A 21 -16.53 13.08 14.83
CA ASN A 21 -15.37 13.68 15.52
C ASN A 21 -14.11 13.72 14.66
N GLN A 22 -13.91 12.74 13.78
CA GLN A 22 -12.78 12.72 12.85
C GLN A 22 -12.99 13.71 11.69
N ALA A 23 -14.23 13.93 11.26
CA ALA A 23 -14.58 14.88 10.21
C ALA A 23 -14.27 16.31 10.68
N SER A 24 -14.69 16.67 11.89
CA SER A 24 -14.35 17.97 12.48
C SER A 24 -12.84 18.19 12.59
N LYS A 25 -12.07 17.13 12.91
CA LYS A 25 -10.60 17.20 12.91
C LYS A 25 -10.02 17.41 11.50
N VAL A 26 -10.57 16.73 10.50
CA VAL A 26 -10.17 16.92 9.09
C VAL A 26 -10.45 18.35 8.65
N ASP A 27 -11.61 18.91 9.00
CA ASP A 27 -11.98 20.27 8.60
C ASP A 27 -11.13 21.31 9.32
N ALA A 28 -10.84 21.14 10.61
CA ALA A 28 -9.89 21.97 11.34
C ALA A 28 -8.48 21.92 10.72
N LEU A 29 -7.98 20.73 10.32
CA LEU A 29 -6.68 20.59 9.65
C LEU A 29 -6.65 21.25 8.27
N LYS A 30 -7.76 21.21 7.52
CA LYS A 30 -7.88 21.89 6.23
C LYS A 30 -7.86 23.41 6.38
N GLN A 31 -8.58 23.94 7.37
CA GLN A 31 -8.61 25.38 7.66
C GLN A 31 -7.24 25.89 8.14
N GLY A 32 -6.55 25.10 8.97
CA GLY A 32 -5.23 25.48 9.50
C GLY A 32 -4.06 25.28 8.55
N SER A 33 -4.21 24.54 7.45
CA SER A 33 -3.10 24.27 6.52
C SER A 33 -3.57 23.96 5.11
N HIS A 34 -3.28 24.90 4.18
CA HIS A 34 -3.49 24.68 2.76
C HIS A 34 -2.70 23.47 2.23
N LYS A 35 -1.48 23.25 2.74
CA LYS A 35 -0.66 22.08 2.38
C LYS A 35 -1.35 20.77 2.75
N PHE A 36 -2.00 20.70 3.92
CA PHE A 36 -2.77 19.53 4.32
C PHE A 36 -3.99 19.32 3.43
N ALA A 37 -4.73 20.39 3.11
CA ALA A 37 -5.88 20.32 2.24
C ALA A 37 -5.51 19.80 0.84
N LEU A 38 -4.42 20.32 0.26
CA LEU A 38 -3.89 19.89 -1.03
C LEU A 38 -3.42 18.44 -1.01
N MET A 39 -2.62 18.06 -0.01
CA MET A 39 -2.14 16.68 0.16
C MET A 39 -3.29 15.69 0.27
N ARG A 40 -4.34 16.03 1.06
CA ARG A 40 -5.53 15.20 1.19
C ARG A 40 -6.29 15.09 -0.13
N SER A 41 -6.44 16.19 -0.88
CA SER A 41 -7.09 16.18 -2.18
C SER A 41 -6.39 15.21 -3.14
N LEU A 42 -5.07 15.32 -3.27
CA LEU A 42 -4.25 14.44 -4.11
C LEU A 42 -4.34 12.97 -3.65
N ALA A 43 -4.26 12.71 -2.35
CA ALA A 43 -4.38 11.35 -1.81
C ALA A 43 -5.76 10.72 -2.07
N MET A 44 -6.85 11.49 -1.94
CA MET A 44 -8.20 11.02 -2.23
C MET A 44 -8.38 10.72 -3.73
N ARG A 45 -7.88 11.59 -4.61
CA ARG A 45 -7.91 11.38 -6.07
C ARG A 45 -7.16 10.10 -6.47
N PHE A 46 -5.95 9.92 -5.96
CA PHE A 46 -5.15 8.71 -6.21
C PHE A 46 -5.85 7.44 -5.76
N ARG A 47 -6.43 7.46 -4.54
CA ARG A 47 -7.22 6.34 -4.02
C ARG A 47 -8.42 6.02 -4.94
N GLY A 48 -9.05 7.04 -5.51
CA GLY A 48 -10.12 6.87 -6.49
C GLY A 48 -9.64 6.12 -7.72
N ILE A 49 -8.52 6.56 -8.30
CA ILE A 49 -7.89 5.93 -9.48
C ILE A 49 -7.57 4.45 -9.19
N LEU A 50 -6.89 4.16 -8.08
CA LEU A 50 -6.54 2.79 -7.67
C LEU A 50 -7.73 1.85 -7.50
N ARG A 51 -8.92 2.38 -7.23
CA ARG A 51 -10.15 1.57 -7.03
C ARG A 51 -11.08 1.56 -8.23
N SER A 52 -10.77 2.34 -9.26
CA SER A 52 -11.66 2.53 -10.41
C SER A 52 -11.55 1.41 -11.45
N GLY A 53 -10.43 0.69 -11.50
CA GLY A 53 -10.13 -0.23 -12.60
C GLY A 53 -9.66 0.47 -13.87
N GLU A 54 -9.56 1.81 -13.88
CA GLU A 54 -9.25 2.62 -15.05
C GLU A 54 -8.03 3.52 -14.79
N SER A 55 -6.97 3.36 -15.58
CA SER A 55 -5.73 4.13 -15.38
C SER A 55 -5.68 5.48 -16.12
N SER A 56 -6.72 5.83 -16.89
CA SER A 56 -6.76 7.04 -17.74
C SER A 56 -6.46 8.35 -17.01
N LYS A 57 -6.82 8.44 -15.73
CA LYS A 57 -6.62 9.63 -14.89
C LYS A 57 -5.27 9.66 -14.17
N LEU A 58 -4.45 8.62 -14.31
CA LEU A 58 -3.20 8.47 -13.58
C LEU A 58 -2.16 9.51 -14.00
N ASP A 59 -1.97 9.72 -15.30
CA ASP A 59 -0.96 10.66 -15.81
C ASP A 59 -1.29 12.10 -15.40
N ILE A 60 -2.56 12.50 -15.55
CA ILE A 60 -3.07 13.80 -15.07
C ILE A 60 -2.82 13.97 -13.57
N TRP A 61 -3.06 12.91 -12.78
CA TRP A 61 -2.80 12.96 -11.34
C TRP A 61 -1.30 13.08 -11.02
N ILE A 62 -0.42 12.43 -11.79
CA ILE A 62 1.04 12.55 -11.63
C ILE A 62 1.48 13.99 -11.89
N ASP A 63 1.02 14.59 -12.99
CA ASP A 63 1.38 15.96 -13.38
C ASP A 63 0.91 16.99 -12.35
N ASP A 64 -0.33 16.87 -11.88
CA ASP A 64 -0.88 17.70 -10.81
C ASP A 64 -0.08 17.54 -9.50
N THR A 65 0.33 16.30 -9.20
CA THR A 65 1.10 16.00 -7.99
C THR A 65 2.51 16.58 -8.07
N ILE A 66 3.16 16.52 -9.23
CA ILE A 66 4.47 17.13 -9.47
C ILE A 66 4.36 18.67 -9.36
N SER A 67 3.32 19.25 -9.93
CA SER A 67 3.06 20.69 -9.92
C SER A 67 2.65 21.23 -8.53
N SER A 68 2.21 20.36 -7.61
CA SER A 68 1.77 20.74 -6.27
C SER A 68 2.85 21.37 -5.37
N GLY A 69 4.13 21.18 -5.69
CA GLY A 69 5.26 21.66 -4.88
C GLY A 69 5.42 20.96 -3.52
N LEU A 70 4.58 19.98 -3.20
CA LEU A 70 4.66 19.20 -1.96
C LEU A 70 5.75 18.13 -2.08
N ALA A 71 6.98 18.44 -1.64
CA ALA A 71 8.16 17.59 -1.86
C ALA A 71 7.95 16.07 -1.57
N PRO A 72 7.25 15.64 -0.49
CA PRO A 72 6.96 14.21 -0.29
C PRO A 72 6.06 13.61 -1.39
N MET A 73 5.04 14.36 -1.82
CA MET A 73 4.12 13.93 -2.87
C MET A 73 4.78 13.94 -4.24
N VAL A 74 5.59 14.95 -4.54
CA VAL A 74 6.39 15.02 -5.79
C VAL A 74 7.33 13.83 -5.88
N ARG A 75 8.02 13.48 -4.78
CA ARG A 75 8.91 12.31 -4.74
C ARG A 75 8.13 11.02 -4.99
N PHE A 76 6.97 10.88 -4.36
CA PHE A 76 6.08 9.73 -4.55
C PHE A 76 5.63 9.58 -6.01
N ALA A 77 5.14 10.67 -6.62
CA ALA A 77 4.70 10.67 -8.01
C ALA A 77 5.83 10.32 -8.99
N ARG A 78 7.06 10.83 -8.76
CA ARG A 78 8.24 10.48 -9.58
C ARG A 78 8.60 9.00 -9.49
N VAL A 79 8.48 8.40 -8.31
CA VAL A 79 8.74 6.96 -8.15
C VAL A 79 7.66 6.15 -8.86
N LEU A 80 6.38 6.49 -8.69
CA LEU A 80 5.29 5.83 -9.42
C LEU A 80 5.47 5.92 -10.94
N HIS A 81 5.86 7.09 -11.44
CA HIS A 81 6.03 7.32 -12.88
C HIS A 81 7.16 6.48 -13.48
N ARG A 82 8.22 6.16 -12.73
CA ARG A 82 9.29 5.26 -13.21
C ARG A 82 8.77 3.86 -13.49
N ASP A 83 7.82 3.39 -12.69
CA ASP A 83 7.24 2.05 -12.79
C ASP A 83 5.79 2.09 -13.32
N ILE A 84 5.47 3.05 -14.20
CA ILE A 84 4.10 3.35 -14.62
C ILE A 84 3.36 2.12 -15.18
N GLY A 85 4.06 1.24 -15.90
CA GLY A 85 3.48 0.00 -16.42
C GLY A 85 2.99 -0.93 -15.30
N ALA A 86 3.78 -1.09 -14.24
CA ALA A 86 3.37 -1.88 -13.08
C ALA A 86 2.20 -1.23 -12.33
N VAL A 87 2.18 0.10 -12.23
CA VAL A 87 1.09 0.84 -11.58
C VAL A 87 -0.21 0.70 -12.37
N ARG A 88 -0.18 0.83 -13.71
CA ARG A 88 -1.35 0.62 -14.58
C ARG A 88 -1.87 -0.81 -14.45
N ASN A 89 -0.98 -1.80 -14.50
CA ASN A 89 -1.36 -3.20 -14.31
C ASN A 89 -2.01 -3.45 -12.93
N ALA A 90 -1.50 -2.82 -11.87
CA ALA A 90 -2.09 -2.92 -10.53
C ALA A 90 -3.49 -2.26 -10.42
N ILE A 91 -3.84 -1.35 -11.33
CA ILE A 91 -5.16 -0.72 -11.41
C ILE A 91 -6.11 -1.59 -12.25
N GLU A 92 -5.67 -2.02 -13.42
CA GLU A 92 -6.52 -2.61 -14.46
C GLU A 92 -6.73 -4.12 -14.28
N LEU A 93 -5.75 -4.81 -13.70
CA LEU A 93 -5.80 -6.26 -13.54
C LEU A 93 -6.39 -6.65 -12.19
N PRO A 94 -7.11 -7.78 -12.11
CA PRO A 94 -7.65 -8.29 -10.84
C PRO A 94 -6.58 -8.95 -9.95
N TRP A 95 -5.32 -9.00 -10.40
CA TRP A 95 -4.24 -9.71 -9.72
C TRP A 95 -3.66 -8.87 -8.58
N SER A 96 -3.41 -9.53 -7.45
CA SER A 96 -2.74 -8.93 -6.30
C SER A 96 -1.47 -9.70 -5.95
N ASN A 97 -0.39 -8.97 -5.64
CA ASN A 97 0.84 -9.55 -5.10
C ASN A 97 0.67 -10.10 -3.67
N GLY A 98 -0.49 -9.97 -3.05
CA GLY A 98 -0.73 -10.38 -1.66
C GLY A 98 -0.43 -11.86 -1.38
N GLN A 99 -0.70 -12.77 -2.32
CA GLN A 99 -0.34 -14.19 -2.17
C GLN A 99 1.18 -14.39 -2.16
N ALA A 100 1.89 -13.79 -3.13
CA ALA A 100 3.34 -13.87 -3.21
C ALA A 100 4.00 -13.24 -1.98
N GLU A 101 3.55 -12.05 -1.57
CA GLU A 101 4.01 -11.38 -0.35
C GLU A 101 3.74 -12.20 0.91
N GLY A 102 2.58 -12.86 0.99
CA GLY A 102 2.23 -13.78 2.08
C GLY A 102 3.21 -14.95 2.18
N GLN A 103 3.53 -15.59 1.06
CA GLN A 103 4.51 -16.68 1.01
C GLN A 103 5.93 -16.19 1.37
N ILE A 104 6.34 -15.03 0.85
CA ILE A 104 7.62 -14.41 1.18
C ILE A 104 7.69 -14.08 2.69
N ASN A 105 6.62 -13.57 3.28
CA ASN A 105 6.55 -13.27 4.71
C ASN A 105 6.63 -14.54 5.54
N ARG A 106 5.90 -15.60 5.17
CA ARG A 106 6.00 -16.92 5.81
C ARG A 106 7.44 -17.46 5.77
N LEU A 107 8.08 -17.41 4.61
CA LEU A 107 9.47 -17.80 4.43
C LEU A 107 10.41 -16.99 5.33
N LYS A 108 10.28 -15.65 5.34
CA LYS A 108 11.08 -14.77 6.19
C LYS A 108 10.90 -15.09 7.69
N THR A 109 9.68 -15.40 8.11
CA THR A 109 9.37 -15.80 9.49
C THR A 109 10.06 -17.11 9.86
N ILE A 110 9.96 -18.14 9.00
CA ILE A 110 10.64 -19.42 9.22
C ILE A 110 12.16 -19.20 9.33
N LYS A 111 12.76 -18.44 8.41
CA LYS A 111 14.21 -18.14 8.45
C LYS A 111 14.63 -17.42 9.74
N ARG A 112 13.82 -16.47 10.24
CA ARG A 112 14.08 -15.78 11.52
C ARG A 112 13.98 -16.71 12.72
N ALA A 113 12.99 -17.59 12.76
CA ALA A 113 12.84 -18.61 13.80
C ALA A 113 14.00 -19.62 13.84
N MET A 114 14.80 -19.67 12.77
CA MET A 114 15.94 -20.57 12.62
C MET A 114 17.28 -19.85 12.76
N TYR A 115 17.27 -18.62 13.29
CA TYR A 115 18.47 -17.80 13.45
C TYR A 115 19.27 -17.64 12.15
N GLY A 116 18.56 -17.55 11.02
CA GLY A 116 19.16 -17.39 9.69
C GLY A 116 19.61 -18.68 9.01
N ARG A 117 19.58 -19.84 9.68
CA ARG A 117 19.89 -21.16 9.10
C ARG A 117 18.77 -21.57 8.15
N ALA A 118 19.01 -21.46 6.85
CA ALA A 118 17.96 -21.63 5.84
C ALA A 118 18.53 -22.20 4.53
N GLY A 119 19.17 -23.36 4.61
CA GLY A 119 19.51 -24.14 3.41
C GLY A 119 18.24 -24.58 2.65
N PRO A 120 18.31 -24.79 1.32
CA PRO A 120 17.16 -25.16 0.50
C PRO A 120 16.39 -26.38 1.02
N GLU A 121 17.10 -27.41 1.47
CA GLU A 121 16.53 -28.66 2.00
C GLU A 121 15.78 -28.40 3.30
N LEU A 122 16.37 -27.58 4.17
CA LEU A 122 15.84 -27.24 5.49
C LEU A 122 14.60 -26.33 5.38
N LEU A 123 14.62 -25.39 4.43
CA LEU A 123 13.44 -24.60 4.07
C LEU A 123 12.33 -25.48 3.49
N ARG A 124 12.66 -26.39 2.58
CA ARG A 124 11.71 -27.33 1.98
C ARG A 124 11.02 -28.17 3.06
N ALA A 125 11.79 -28.72 4.00
CA ALA A 125 11.28 -29.53 5.11
C ALA A 125 10.32 -28.78 6.05
N ARG A 126 10.48 -27.45 6.20
CA ARG A 126 9.59 -26.64 7.06
C ARG A 126 8.46 -25.94 6.32
N MET A 127 8.60 -25.74 5.01
CA MET A 127 7.62 -25.01 4.21
C MET A 127 6.58 -25.93 3.58
N LEU A 128 6.98 -27.12 3.14
CA LEU A 128 6.08 -28.08 2.51
C LEU A 128 5.34 -28.89 3.57
N PRO A 129 4.06 -29.25 3.33
CA PRO A 129 3.39 -30.27 4.12
C PRO A 129 4.23 -31.56 4.11
N LEU A 130 4.31 -32.24 5.26
CA LEU A 130 4.86 -33.59 5.28
C LEU A 130 3.91 -34.48 4.48
N ASP A 131 4.45 -35.16 3.46
CA ASP A 131 3.72 -36.16 2.69
C ASP A 131 3.33 -37.31 3.63
N GLN A 132 2.11 -37.28 4.17
CA GLN A 132 1.59 -38.33 5.07
C GLN A 132 1.33 -39.66 4.32
N ASN A 133 1.35 -39.65 2.99
CA ASN A 133 1.09 -40.84 2.15
C ASN A 133 2.28 -41.77 1.93
N ARG A 134 3.45 -41.54 2.54
CA ARG A 134 4.61 -42.44 2.40
C ARG A 134 4.66 -43.58 3.42
N HIS A 135 3.64 -43.75 4.27
CA HIS A 135 3.65 -44.73 5.37
C HIS A 135 2.61 -45.87 5.28
N HIS A 136 1.87 -46.00 4.17
CA HIS A 136 0.94 -47.13 3.98
C HIS A 136 1.30 -47.95 2.74
N THR A 137 2.40 -48.71 2.83
CA THR A 137 2.60 -49.92 2.02
C THR A 137 3.55 -50.84 2.76
N LYS A 138 2.97 -51.72 3.56
CA LYS A 138 3.53 -53.02 3.94
C LYS A 138 2.41 -54.03 3.82
#